data_AF-A0A9W6T1F1-F1
#
_entry.id   AF-A0A9W6T1F1-F1
#
_cell.length_a   1.000
_cell.length_b   1.000
_cell.length_c   1.000
_cell.angle_alpha   90.00
_cell.angle_beta   90.00
_cell.angle_gamma   90.00
#
_symmetry.space_group_name_H-M   'P 1'
#
loop_
_entity.id
_entity.type
_entity.pdbx_description
1 polymer ?
#
loop_
_entity_poly.entity_id
_entity_poly.type
_entity_poly.pdbx_seq_one_letter_code
_entity_poly.pdbx_strand_id
1 'polypeptide(L)'
;MLDDGRITAANGTLVNCSNSIVIMTSNLGAEYINASKGTKVTEETKELVMGSVRAHFRPEFLNRIGSLVVFNRLSRHAIGKIIKLRLKEIEDRFESNGKSIHLNVDEGALEYLSKNGYSPDLGARPLNRLIQTSILNHLAVMILNGQVKDKETVNITLGPKGIVVIPNHESDDPTTMDVDIDDWTDDADEDDEADLD
;
A
#
# COMPACT_ATOMS: atom_id res chain seq x y z
N MET A 1 -23.89 -11.14 17.31
CA MET A 1 -23.64 -10.57 15.97
C MET A 1 -23.82 -11.58 14.84
N LEU A 2 -22.96 -12.60 14.71
CA LEU A 2 -22.96 -13.49 13.54
C LEU A 2 -24.22 -14.37 13.39
N ASP A 3 -24.95 -14.61 14.47
CA ASP A 3 -26.24 -15.33 14.42
C ASP A 3 -27.42 -14.38 14.35
N ASP A 4 -27.57 -13.57 15.39
CA ASP A 4 -28.80 -12.79 15.59
C ASP A 4 -28.82 -11.46 14.82
N GLY A 5 -27.75 -11.15 14.08
CA GLY A 5 -27.61 -9.89 13.34
C GLY A 5 -27.69 -8.66 14.25
N ARG A 6 -27.36 -8.80 15.54
CA ARG A 6 -27.47 -7.73 16.53
C ARG A 6 -26.21 -7.65 17.39
N ILE A 7 -25.88 -6.42 17.80
CA ILE A 7 -24.82 -6.09 18.77
C ILE A 7 -25.38 -5.10 19.76
N THR A 8 -25.10 -5.26 21.04
CA THR A 8 -25.40 -4.23 22.05
C THR A 8 -24.13 -3.45 22.33
N ALA A 9 -24.16 -2.14 22.13
CA ALA A 9 -23.06 -1.24 22.44
C ALA A 9 -22.91 -1.05 23.96
N ALA A 10 -21.75 -0.58 24.43
CA ALA A 10 -21.45 -0.37 25.85
C ALA A 10 -22.43 0.59 26.55
N ASN A 11 -23.02 1.52 25.80
CA ASN A 11 -24.06 2.45 26.29
C ASN A 11 -25.48 1.84 26.33
N GLY A 12 -25.63 0.54 26.06
CA GLY A 12 -26.91 -0.19 26.05
C GLY A 12 -27.70 -0.09 24.75
N THR A 13 -27.21 0.63 23.74
CA THR A 13 -27.90 0.75 22.44
C THR A 13 -27.82 -0.55 21.66
N LEU A 14 -28.95 -1.05 21.18
CA LEU A 14 -29.00 -2.21 20.29
C LEU A 14 -28.78 -1.78 18.84
N VAL A 15 -27.70 -2.26 18.23
CA VAL A 15 -27.35 -2.05 16.83
C VAL A 15 -27.81 -3.26 16.01
N ASN A 16 -28.54 -2.98 14.92
CA ASN A 16 -28.94 -3.98 13.95
C ASN A 16 -27.89 -4.09 12.84
N CYS A 17 -27.30 -5.26 12.70
CA CYS A 17 -26.29 -5.64 11.73
C CYS A 17 -26.80 -6.64 10.67
N SER A 18 -28.12 -6.87 10.57
CA SER A 18 -28.70 -7.82 9.60
C SER A 18 -28.40 -7.46 8.14
N ASN A 19 -28.16 -6.17 7.85
CA ASN A 19 -27.77 -5.66 6.53
C ASN A 19 -26.30 -5.21 6.51
N SER A 20 -25.43 -5.93 7.23
CA SER A 20 -24.00 -5.63 7.28
C SER A 20 -23.19 -6.80 6.73
N ILE A 21 -22.14 -6.49 5.97
CA ILE A 21 -21.13 -7.47 5.57
C ILE A 21 -20.02 -7.42 6.60
N VAL A 22 -19.76 -8.55 7.26
CA VAL A 22 -18.66 -8.69 8.22
C VAL A 22 -17.48 -9.31 7.49
N ILE A 23 -16.38 -8.56 7.41
CA ILE A 23 -15.11 -9.03 6.85
C ILE A 23 -14.14 -9.22 8.01
N MET A 24 -13.54 -10.39 8.09
CA MET A 24 -12.50 -10.71 9.06
C MET A 24 -11.23 -11.10 8.32
N THR A 25 -10.09 -10.61 8.79
CA THR A 25 -8.78 -10.89 8.20
C THR A 25 -7.85 -11.46 9.25
N SER A 26 -7.03 -12.43 8.87
CA SER A 26 -6.02 -13.03 9.73
C SER A 26 -4.80 -13.40 8.90
N ASN A 27 -3.62 -13.36 9.52
CA ASN A 27 -2.35 -13.81 8.96
C ASN A 27 -2.02 -15.27 9.32
N LEU A 28 -2.94 -16.01 9.94
CA LEU A 28 -2.73 -17.42 10.29
C LEU A 28 -2.38 -18.27 9.06
N GLY A 29 -1.29 -19.03 9.14
CA GLY A 29 -0.82 -19.89 8.06
C GLY A 29 -0.17 -19.14 6.89
N ALA A 30 0.07 -17.82 7.01
CA ALA A 30 0.75 -17.03 5.99
C ALA A 30 2.15 -17.58 5.65
N GLU A 31 2.83 -18.21 6.62
CA GLU A 31 4.12 -18.86 6.45
C GLU A 31 4.10 -19.95 5.36
N TYR A 32 3.01 -20.71 5.25
CA TYR A 32 2.86 -21.75 4.22
C TYR A 32 2.68 -21.13 2.82
N ILE A 33 1.98 -20.00 2.75
CA ILE A 33 1.82 -19.23 1.51
C ILE A 33 3.17 -18.66 1.08
N ASN A 34 3.93 -18.09 2.01
CA ASN A 34 5.23 -17.46 1.73
C ASN A 34 6.31 -18.47 1.32
N ALA A 35 6.28 -19.67 1.91
CA ALA A 35 7.17 -20.77 1.56
C ALA A 35 6.85 -21.41 0.19
N SER A 36 5.63 -21.21 -0.34
CA SER A 36 5.24 -21.75 -1.63
C SER A 36 6.05 -21.11 -2.78
N LYS A 37 6.51 -21.95 -3.71
CA LYS A 37 7.32 -21.53 -4.86
C LYS A 37 6.54 -20.70 -5.89
N GLY A 38 5.21 -20.79 -5.86
CA GLY A 38 4.33 -20.12 -6.82
C GLY A 38 3.66 -18.87 -6.24
N THR A 39 3.13 -18.03 -7.14
CA THR A 39 2.27 -16.91 -6.74
C THR A 39 0.85 -17.37 -6.42
N LYS A 40 0.37 -18.42 -7.10
CA LYS A 40 -0.93 -19.02 -6.85
C LYS A 40 -0.84 -20.04 -5.72
N VAL A 41 -1.77 -19.95 -4.78
CA VAL A 41 -1.94 -20.92 -3.70
C VAL A 41 -2.40 -22.24 -4.32
N THR A 42 -1.66 -23.31 -4.04
CA THR A 42 -2.06 -24.68 -4.41
C THR A 42 -3.05 -25.21 -3.39
N GLU A 43 -3.84 -26.24 -3.76
CA GLU A 43 -4.75 -26.88 -2.80
C GLU A 43 -3.99 -27.45 -1.59
N GLU A 44 -2.79 -27.99 -1.78
CA GLU A 44 -1.92 -28.43 -0.68
C GLU A 44 -1.58 -27.27 0.29
N THR A 45 -1.18 -26.11 -0.25
CA THR A 45 -0.88 -24.93 0.58
C THR A 45 -2.13 -24.46 1.32
N LYS A 46 -3.28 -24.50 0.64
CA LYS A 46 -4.57 -24.12 1.21
C LYS A 46 -4.98 -25.05 2.36
N GLU A 47 -4.75 -26.35 2.23
CA GLU A 47 -5.00 -27.32 3.31
C GLU A 47 -4.15 -27.05 4.55
N LEU A 48 -2.86 -26.69 4.37
CA LEU A 48 -1.97 -26.30 5.47
C LEU A 48 -2.48 -25.05 6.19
N VAL A 49 -2.84 -24.01 5.43
CA VAL A 49 -3.44 -22.76 5.99
C VAL A 49 -4.73 -23.09 6.76
N MET A 50 -5.60 -23.92 6.18
CA MET A 50 -6.83 -24.35 6.82
C MET A 50 -6.59 -25.19 8.08
N GLY A 51 -5.49 -25.92 8.13
CA GLY A 51 -5.01 -26.60 9.34
C GLY A 51 -4.74 -25.61 10.47
N SER A 52 -3.96 -24.56 10.20
CA SER A 52 -3.70 -23.50 11.20
C SER A 52 -4.97 -22.79 11.66
N VAL A 53 -5.89 -22.48 10.74
CA VAL A 53 -7.18 -21.86 11.06
C VAL A 53 -8.01 -22.75 11.98
N ARG A 54 -8.09 -24.06 11.71
CA ARG A 54 -8.84 -25.03 12.55
C ARG A 54 -8.17 -25.30 13.90
N ALA A 55 -6.86 -25.18 13.98
CA ALA A 55 -6.13 -25.32 15.24
C ALA A 55 -6.35 -24.11 16.16
N HIS A 56 -6.48 -22.91 15.57
CA HIS A 56 -6.66 -21.67 16.33
C HIS A 56 -8.13 -21.39 16.68
N PHE A 57 -9.06 -21.56 15.73
CA PHE A 57 -10.47 -21.25 15.93
C PHE A 57 -11.30 -22.50 16.21
N ARG A 58 -12.24 -22.35 17.14
CA ARG A 58 -13.18 -23.42 17.48
C ARG A 58 -14.12 -23.73 16.29
N PRO A 59 -14.52 -25.00 16.09
CA PRO A 59 -15.44 -25.38 15.01
C PRO A 59 -16.76 -24.61 15.01
N GLU A 60 -17.30 -24.28 16.18
CA GLU A 60 -18.56 -23.54 16.29
C GLU A 60 -18.46 -22.16 15.67
N PHE A 61 -17.30 -21.49 15.79
CA PHE A 61 -17.06 -20.18 15.18
C PHE A 61 -16.92 -20.29 13.66
N LEU A 62 -16.13 -21.26 13.18
CA LEU A 62 -15.93 -21.49 11.74
C LEU A 62 -17.24 -21.81 11.03
N ASN A 63 -18.14 -22.53 11.69
CA ASN A 63 -19.47 -22.85 11.16
C ASN A 63 -20.38 -21.61 11.00
N ARG A 64 -20.04 -20.46 11.60
CA ARG A 64 -20.75 -19.17 11.40
C ARG A 64 -20.16 -18.32 10.28
N ILE A 65 -19.05 -18.74 9.69
CA ILE A 65 -18.39 -18.03 8.59
C ILE A 65 -18.94 -18.56 7.27
N GLY A 66 -19.57 -17.68 6.48
CA GLY A 66 -20.16 -18.09 5.20
C GLY A 66 -19.13 -18.47 4.12
N SER A 67 -18.00 -17.76 4.06
CA SER A 67 -16.95 -18.03 3.08
C SER A 67 -15.57 -17.72 3.65
N LEU A 68 -14.62 -18.62 3.39
CA LEU A 68 -13.20 -18.45 3.70
C LEU A 68 -12.42 -18.33 2.40
N VAL A 69 -11.68 -17.24 2.25
CA VAL A 69 -10.90 -16.93 1.05
C VAL A 69 -9.43 -16.86 1.43
N VAL A 70 -8.60 -17.67 0.77
CA VAL A 70 -7.14 -17.60 0.91
C VAL A 70 -6.60 -16.77 -0.25
N PHE A 71 -5.87 -15.71 0.08
CA PHE A 71 -5.32 -14.81 -0.92
C PHE A 71 -4.05 -15.38 -1.56
N ASN A 72 -3.93 -15.16 -2.86
CA ASN A 72 -2.69 -15.42 -3.59
C ASN A 72 -1.63 -14.37 -3.23
N ARG A 73 -0.36 -14.75 -3.40
CA ARG A 73 0.73 -13.77 -3.33
C ARG A 73 0.59 -12.77 -4.47
N LEU A 74 1.21 -11.60 -4.33
CA LEU A 74 1.27 -10.64 -5.42
C LEU A 74 2.27 -11.13 -6.48
N SER A 75 1.84 -11.17 -7.74
CA SER A 75 2.77 -11.36 -8.86
C SER A 75 3.50 -10.06 -9.17
N ARG A 76 4.67 -10.16 -9.82
CA ARG A 76 5.39 -8.99 -10.34
C ARG A 76 4.51 -8.11 -11.23
N HIS A 77 3.66 -8.74 -12.04
CA HIS A 77 2.67 -8.05 -12.87
C HIS A 77 1.59 -7.32 -12.06
N ALA A 78 1.08 -7.94 -10.98
CA ALA A 78 0.12 -7.31 -10.09
C ALA A 78 0.73 -6.11 -9.38
N ILE A 79 1.99 -6.22 -8.92
CA ILE A 79 2.73 -5.12 -8.30
C ILE A 79 2.87 -3.94 -9.28
N GLY A 80 3.27 -4.21 -10.53
CA GLY A 80 3.35 -3.17 -11.57
C GLY A 80 2.01 -2.45 -11.80
N LYS A 81 0.88 -3.16 -11.74
CA LYS A 81 -0.45 -2.54 -11.81
C LYS A 81 -0.76 -1.69 -10.58
N ILE A 82 -0.39 -2.16 -9.38
CA ILE A 82 -0.57 -1.41 -8.13
C ILE A 82 0.23 -0.10 -8.20
N ILE A 83 1.48 -0.15 -8.66
CA ILE A 83 2.32 1.05 -8.85
C ILE A 83 1.62 2.05 -9.76
N LYS A 84 1.16 1.62 -10.94
CA LYS A 84 0.44 2.50 -11.87
C LYS A 84 -0.82 3.10 -11.27
N LEU A 85 -1.58 2.31 -10.50
CA LEU A 85 -2.76 2.80 -9.78
C LEU A 85 -2.39 3.86 -8.75
N ARG A 86 -1.34 3.63 -7.95
CA ARG A 86 -0.86 4.60 -6.95
C ARG A 86 -0.37 5.90 -7.58
N LEU A 87 0.36 5.82 -8.68
CA LEU A 87 0.79 7.00 -9.42
C LEU A 87 -0.40 7.78 -9.97
N LYS A 88 -1.41 7.09 -10.49
CA LYS A 88 -2.65 7.73 -10.92
C LYS A 88 -3.40 8.40 -9.76
N GLU A 89 -3.50 7.75 -8.60
CA GLU A 89 -4.10 8.35 -7.40
C GLU A 89 -3.36 9.64 -6.98
N ILE A 90 -2.06 9.72 -7.22
CA ILE A 90 -1.28 10.94 -6.99
C ILE A 90 -1.65 12.02 -8.01
N GLU A 91 -1.74 11.68 -9.30
CA GLU A 91 -2.19 12.61 -10.34
C GLU A 91 -3.60 13.15 -10.04
N ASP A 92 -4.54 12.27 -9.71
CA ASP A 92 -5.91 12.62 -9.34
C ASP A 92 -5.94 13.57 -8.11
N ARG A 93 -5.04 13.37 -7.15
CA ARG A 93 -4.88 14.27 -5.98
C ARG A 93 -4.35 15.64 -6.39
N PHE A 94 -3.40 15.73 -7.32
CA PHE A 94 -2.96 17.02 -7.84
C PHE A 94 -4.12 17.75 -8.50
N GLU A 95 -4.88 17.07 -9.37
CA GLU A 95 -6.02 17.66 -10.08
C GLU A 95 -7.07 18.20 -9.10
N SER A 96 -7.37 17.44 -8.04
CA SER A 96 -8.30 17.87 -6.99
C SER A 96 -7.88 19.15 -6.26
N ASN A 97 -6.57 19.43 -6.22
CA ASN A 97 -5.97 20.63 -5.61
C ASN A 97 -5.72 21.75 -6.64
N GLY A 98 -6.27 21.64 -7.85
CA GLY A 98 -6.15 22.65 -8.91
C GLY A 98 -4.80 22.68 -9.62
N LYS A 99 -3.99 21.61 -9.50
CA LYS A 99 -2.73 21.44 -10.25
C LYS A 99 -2.86 20.23 -11.18
N SER A 100 -2.40 20.33 -12.42
CA SER A 100 -2.35 19.23 -13.37
C SER A 100 -0.89 18.82 -13.55
N ILE A 101 -0.45 17.75 -12.89
CA ILE A 101 0.92 17.25 -13.05
C ILE A 101 0.83 15.78 -13.46
N HIS A 102 1.45 15.45 -14.57
CA HIS A 102 1.51 14.07 -15.08
C HIS A 102 2.83 13.43 -14.71
N LEU A 103 2.80 12.15 -14.35
CA LEU A 103 3.97 11.39 -13.94
C LEU A 103 4.32 10.37 -15.01
N ASN A 104 5.42 10.62 -15.72
CA ASN A 104 5.96 9.66 -16.69
C ASN A 104 7.08 8.84 -16.03
N VAL A 105 6.75 7.61 -15.62
CA VAL A 105 7.70 6.69 -14.99
C VAL A 105 8.27 5.74 -16.03
N ASP A 106 9.59 5.73 -16.18
CA ASP A 106 10.26 4.82 -17.10
C ASP A 106 10.25 3.36 -16.61
N GLU A 107 10.63 2.44 -17.50
CA GLU A 107 10.61 1.01 -17.20
C GLU A 107 11.60 0.63 -16.09
N GLY A 108 12.76 1.29 -16.04
CA GLY A 108 13.79 1.05 -15.02
C GLY A 108 13.32 1.42 -13.62
N ALA A 109 12.67 2.58 -13.47
CA ALA A 109 12.07 3.05 -12.23
C ALA A 109 10.92 2.14 -11.81
N LEU A 110 10.06 1.71 -12.75
CA LEU A 110 8.97 0.80 -12.45
C LEU A 110 9.47 -0.57 -11.98
N GLU A 111 10.54 -1.09 -12.57
CA GLU A 111 11.18 -2.32 -12.11
C GLU A 111 11.80 -2.15 -10.71
N TYR A 112 12.49 -1.03 -10.47
CA TYR A 112 13.07 -0.72 -9.16
C TYR A 112 12.00 -0.64 -8.07
N LEU A 113 10.91 0.09 -8.30
CA LEU A 113 9.78 0.18 -7.39
C LEU A 113 9.14 -1.19 -7.14
N SER A 114 9.01 -2.01 -8.19
CA SER A 114 8.44 -3.36 -8.07
C SER A 114 9.32 -4.30 -7.23
N LYS A 115 10.64 -4.14 -7.31
CA LYS A 115 11.61 -4.97 -6.59
C LYS A 115 11.74 -4.56 -5.13
N ASN A 116 11.81 -3.25 -4.86
CA ASN A 116 12.07 -2.72 -3.51
C ASN A 116 10.78 -2.43 -2.73
N GLY A 117 9.64 -2.24 -3.41
CA GLY A 117 8.33 -2.02 -2.78
C GLY A 117 7.59 -3.30 -2.39
N TYR A 118 8.15 -4.48 -2.64
CA TYR A 118 7.53 -5.76 -2.31
C TYR A 118 8.41 -6.61 -1.40
N SER A 119 7.82 -7.07 -0.31
CA SER A 119 8.39 -8.11 0.55
C SER A 119 7.42 -9.30 0.62
N PRO A 120 7.90 -10.56 0.63
CA PRO A 120 7.05 -11.73 0.88
C PRO A 120 6.18 -11.61 2.13
N ASP A 121 6.72 -11.03 3.21
CA ASP A 121 6.05 -11.00 4.51
C ASP A 121 5.13 -9.78 4.66
N LEU A 122 5.54 -8.64 4.11
CA LEU A 122 4.78 -7.37 4.21
C LEU A 122 3.93 -7.06 2.97
N GLY A 123 4.01 -7.89 1.93
CA GLY A 123 3.37 -7.64 0.64
C GLY A 123 3.86 -6.33 0.00
N ALA A 124 2.92 -5.58 -0.58
CA ALA A 124 3.18 -4.26 -1.17
C ALA A 124 3.09 -3.11 -0.17
N ARG A 125 3.02 -3.36 1.15
CA ARG A 125 2.97 -2.27 2.16
C ARG A 125 4.17 -1.31 2.06
N PRO A 126 5.42 -1.80 1.88
CA PRO A 126 6.58 -0.91 1.71
C PRO A 126 6.49 -0.02 0.47
N LEU A 127 5.69 -0.40 -0.53
CA LEU A 127 5.59 0.33 -1.79
C LEU A 127 5.05 1.74 -1.61
N ASN A 128 4.04 1.93 -0.77
CA ASN A 128 3.46 3.24 -0.54
C ASN A 128 4.50 4.20 0.03
N ARG A 129 5.24 3.76 1.06
CA ARG A 129 6.32 4.52 1.67
C ARG A 129 7.43 4.82 0.65
N LEU A 130 7.82 3.84 -0.16
CA LEU A 130 8.84 4.03 -1.18
C LEU A 130 8.40 5.07 -2.23
N ILE A 131 7.15 5.03 -2.72
CA ILE A 131 6.63 6.04 -3.65
C ILE A 131 6.61 7.42 -2.99
N GLN A 132 6.22 7.49 -1.71
CA GLN A 132 6.19 8.75 -0.98
C GLN A 132 7.58 9.38 -0.85
N THR A 133 8.54 8.65 -0.29
CA THR A 133 9.89 9.19 -0.05
C THR A 133 10.65 9.43 -1.34
N SER A 134 10.58 8.51 -2.31
CA SER A 134 11.41 8.59 -3.52
C SER A 134 10.81 9.39 -4.67
N ILE A 135 9.50 9.67 -4.65
CA ILE A 135 8.83 10.44 -5.72
C ILE A 135 8.12 11.66 -5.14
N LEU A 136 7.16 11.49 -4.23
CA LEU A 136 6.31 12.60 -3.76
C LEU A 136 7.12 13.69 -3.05
N ASN A 137 8.02 13.32 -2.14
CA ASN A 137 8.80 14.29 -1.38
C ASN A 137 9.71 15.13 -2.30
N HIS A 138 10.43 14.47 -3.21
CA HIS A 138 11.24 15.17 -4.22
C HIS A 138 10.40 16.06 -5.13
N LEU A 139 9.26 15.57 -5.61
CA LEU A 139 8.36 16.34 -6.45
C LEU A 139 7.80 17.57 -5.72
N ALA A 140 7.46 17.45 -4.44
CA ALA A 140 6.98 18.57 -3.64
C ALA A 140 8.02 19.69 -3.53
N VAL A 141 9.28 19.34 -3.24
CA VAL A 141 10.40 20.31 -3.21
C VAL A 141 10.60 20.97 -4.58
N MET A 142 10.57 20.19 -5.67
CA MET A 142 10.72 20.73 -7.02
C MET A 142 9.60 21.70 -7.41
N ILE A 143 8.35 21.40 -7.01
CA ILE A 143 7.21 22.31 -7.23
C ILE A 143 7.39 23.61 -6.44
N LEU A 144 7.89 23.54 -5.20
CA LEU A 144 8.16 24.72 -4.38
C LEU A 144 9.29 25.58 -4.96
N ASN A 145 10.32 24.95 -5.53
CA ASN A 145 11.47 25.62 -6.14
C ASN A 145 11.20 26.12 -7.58
N GLY A 146 9.98 25.98 -8.09
CA GLY A 146 9.61 26.38 -9.45
C GLY A 146 10.16 25.48 -10.57
N GLN A 147 10.82 24.37 -10.21
CA GLN A 147 11.44 23.43 -11.14
C GLN A 147 10.42 22.56 -11.89
N VAL A 148 9.20 22.44 -11.35
CA VAL A 148 8.05 21.79 -11.98
C VAL A 148 6.86 22.73 -11.90
N LYS A 149 6.23 22.99 -13.03
CA LYS A 149 5.09 23.92 -13.15
C LYS A 149 3.79 23.16 -13.43
N ASP A 150 2.68 23.89 -13.33
CA ASP A 150 1.35 23.36 -13.65
C ASP A 150 1.26 22.94 -15.12
N LYS A 151 0.50 21.88 -15.38
CA LYS A 151 0.26 21.25 -16.71
C LYS A 151 1.48 20.61 -17.34
N GLU A 152 2.45 20.21 -16.53
CA GLU A 152 3.66 19.56 -17.01
C GLU A 152 3.69 18.07 -16.74
N THR A 153 4.48 17.37 -17.56
CA THR A 153 4.82 15.97 -17.33
C THR A 153 6.20 15.93 -16.69
N VAL A 154 6.30 15.27 -15.55
CA VAL A 154 7.55 15.02 -14.83
C VAL A 154 8.06 13.64 -15.19
N ASN A 155 9.33 13.56 -15.58
CA ASN A 155 9.97 12.29 -15.93
C ASN A 155 10.64 11.69 -14.68
N ILE A 156 10.35 10.42 -14.41
CA ILE A 156 10.87 9.67 -13.28
C ILE A 156 11.66 8.49 -13.84
N THR A 157 12.95 8.41 -13.48
CA THR A 157 13.89 7.42 -14.00
C THR A 157 14.65 6.72 -12.88
N LEU A 158 15.32 5.62 -13.22
CA LEU A 158 16.26 4.95 -12.32
C LEU A 158 17.65 5.55 -12.46
N GLY A 159 18.12 6.22 -11.41
CA GLY A 159 19.50 6.68 -11.28
C GLY A 159 20.41 5.66 -10.57
N PRO A 160 21.70 5.99 -10.39
CA PRO A 160 22.68 5.09 -9.78
C PRO A 160 22.44 4.83 -8.28
N LYS A 161 21.76 5.75 -7.58
CA LYS A 161 21.45 5.64 -6.13
C LYS A 161 19.99 5.26 -5.84
N GLY A 162 19.12 5.20 -6.84
CA GLY A 162 17.69 4.97 -6.65
C GLY A 162 16.84 5.72 -7.67
N ILE A 163 15.56 5.93 -7.35
CA ILE A 163 14.65 6.72 -8.17
C ILE A 163 15.11 8.18 -8.21
N VAL A 164 15.05 8.77 -9.41
CA VAL A 164 15.35 10.18 -9.64
C VAL A 164 14.18 10.82 -10.36
N VAL A 165 13.68 11.90 -9.77
CA VAL A 165 12.70 12.81 -10.40
C VAL A 165 13.47 13.86 -11.18
N ILE A 166 13.22 13.99 -12.48
CA ILE A 166 13.93 14.93 -13.35
C ILE A 166 13.21 16.28 -13.33
N PRO A 167 13.90 17.38 -12.98
CA PRO A 167 13.30 18.72 -13.04
C PRO A 167 13.09 19.16 -14.50
N ASN A 168 12.02 19.91 -14.75
CA ASN A 168 11.72 20.45 -16.09
C ASN A 168 12.38 21.81 -16.32
N HIS A 169 12.62 22.57 -15.25
CA HIS A 169 13.25 23.89 -15.26
C HIS A 169 14.41 23.96 -14.28
N GLU A 170 15.31 24.92 -14.49
CA GLU A 170 16.28 25.32 -13.48
C GLU A 170 15.56 25.93 -12.26
N SER A 171 16.16 25.83 -11.08
CA SER A 171 15.57 26.38 -9.85
C SER A 171 15.50 27.90 -9.92
N ASP A 172 14.33 28.47 -9.61
CA ASP A 172 14.12 29.92 -9.63
C ASP A 172 14.91 30.64 -8.52
N ASP A 173 15.41 29.91 -7.51
CA ASP A 173 16.24 30.43 -6.41
C ASP A 173 17.59 29.68 -6.32
N PRO A 174 18.74 30.35 -6.58
CA PRO A 174 20.06 29.74 -6.45
C PRO A 174 20.52 29.56 -4.99
N THR A 175 19.75 30.01 -3.99
CA THR A 175 20.10 29.87 -2.56
C THR A 175 19.45 28.67 -1.86
N THR A 176 18.49 27.99 -2.46
CA THR A 176 18.00 26.69 -1.99
C THR A 176 18.99 25.58 -2.36
N MET A 177 20.19 25.62 -1.77
CA MET A 177 21.09 24.46 -1.73
C MET A 177 20.61 23.52 -0.63
N ASP A 178 20.37 22.28 -1.02
CA ASP A 178 20.22 21.08 -0.18
C ASP A 178 19.15 21.17 0.92
N VAL A 179 17.86 21.11 0.51
CA VAL A 179 16.87 20.51 1.42
C VAL A 179 17.21 19.02 1.46
N ASP A 180 17.89 18.59 2.53
CA ASP A 180 18.14 17.18 2.81
C ASP A 180 16.79 16.48 3.03
N ILE A 181 16.21 15.96 1.95
CA ILE A 181 14.98 15.18 1.96
C ILE A 181 15.13 13.91 2.82
N ASP A 182 16.37 13.46 3.02
CA ASP A 182 16.70 12.32 3.88
C ASP A 182 16.44 12.59 5.38
N ASP A 183 16.28 13.87 5.80
CA ASP A 183 16.00 14.26 7.20
C ASP A 183 14.51 14.50 7.47
N TRP A 184 13.64 14.32 6.47
CA TRP A 184 12.19 14.37 6.65
C TRP A 184 11.69 13.03 7.22
N THR A 185 11.75 12.88 8.54
CA THR A 185 10.94 11.88 9.25
C THR A 185 9.52 12.41 9.36
N ASP A 186 8.58 11.75 8.68
CA ASP A 186 7.15 12.00 8.89
C ASP A 186 6.82 11.54 10.32
N ASP A 187 6.78 12.47 11.29
CA ASP A 187 6.36 12.23 12.68
C ASP A 187 4.85 11.90 12.79
N ALA A 188 4.18 11.61 11.67
CA ALA A 188 2.73 11.46 11.59
C ALA A 188 2.23 9.99 11.61
N ASP A 189 3.11 9.00 11.67
CA ASP A 189 2.73 7.58 11.61
C ASP A 189 2.72 6.86 12.97
N GLU A 190 2.77 7.57 14.10
CA GLU A 190 2.66 6.96 15.44
C GLU A 190 1.23 6.53 15.85
N ASP A 191 0.19 6.87 15.07
CA ASP A 191 -1.21 6.65 15.47
C ASP A 191 -1.81 5.28 15.09
N ASP A 192 -1.08 4.37 14.43
CA ASP A 192 -1.61 3.07 13.98
C ASP A 192 -1.29 1.88 14.93
N GLU A 193 -0.63 2.09 16.08
CA GLU A 193 -0.30 1.02 17.06
C GLU A 193 -1.03 1.10 18.42
N ALA A 194 -2.02 1.97 18.59
CA ALA A 194 -2.83 1.98 19.81
C ALA A 194 -4.21 1.32 19.55
N ASP A 195 -4.26 -0.01 19.62
CA ASP A 195 -5.40 -0.79 20.15
C ASP A 195 -5.23 -2.29 19.88
N LEU A 196 -4.33 -2.92 20.65
CA LEU A 196 -4.32 -4.37 20.86
C LEU A 196 -4.02 -4.66 22.34
N ASP A 197 -5.05 -4.54 23.18
CA ASP A 197 -5.17 -5.24 24.47
C ASP A 197 -6.40 -6.16 24.44
#